data_AF-A0A560W277-F1
#
_entry.id   AF-A0A560W277-F1
#
_cell.length_a   1.000
_cell.length_b   1.000
_cell.length_c   1.000
_cell.angle_alpha   90.00
_cell.angle_beta   90.00
_cell.angle_gamma   90.00
#
_symmetry.space_group_name_H-M   'P 1'
#
loop_
_entity.id
_entity.type
_entity.pdbx_description
1 polymer ?
#
loop_
_entity_poly.entity_id
_entity_poly.type
_entity_poly.pdbx_seq_one_letter_code
_entity_poly.pdbx_strand_id
1 'polypeptide(L)' 'MTVAVHSPAGAAAGNRFLPHLDGLESEAVHIVREVAGEFENPVILFSGGKDSIVML' A
#
# COMPACT_ATOMS: atom_id res chain seq x y z
N MET A 1 4.37 33.90 -16.65
CA MET A 1 3.86 32.71 -17.37
C MET A 1 4.39 31.48 -16.65
N THR A 2 3.62 30.94 -15.71
CA THR A 2 3.63 29.51 -15.34
C THR A 2 2.23 29.22 -14.83
N VAL A 3 1.43 28.58 -15.67
CA VAL A 3 0.10 28.07 -15.28
C VAL A 3 0.37 26.82 -14.46
N ALA A 4 0.04 26.84 -13.17
CA ALA A 4 -0.06 25.62 -12.39
C ALA A 4 -1.27 24.85 -12.92
N VAL A 5 -1.00 23.79 -13.67
CA VAL A 5 -2.02 22.82 -14.06
C VAL A 5 -2.57 22.19 -12.79
N HIS A 6 -3.77 22.59 -12.39
CA HIS A 6 -4.58 21.78 -11.50
C HIS A 6 -5.03 20.55 -12.29
N SER A 7 -4.26 19.47 -12.19
CA SER A 7 -4.73 18.14 -12.57
C SER A 7 -5.93 17.78 -11.68
N PRO A 8 -7.00 17.18 -12.23
CA PRO A 8 -8.19 16.90 -11.47
C PRO A 8 -7.83 15.92 -10.35
N ALA A 9 -8.09 16.34 -9.11
CA ALA A 9 -7.94 15.52 -7.93
C ALA A 9 -8.99 14.40 -7.94
N GLY A 10 -8.71 13.34 -8.68
CA GLY A 10 -9.39 12.06 -8.59
C GLY A 10 -8.40 11.03 -8.08
N ALA A 11 -8.65 10.51 -6.87
CA ALA A 11 -8.00 9.36 -6.24
C ALA A 11 -6.53 9.50 -5.78
N ALA A 12 -6.29 10.23 -4.69
CA ALA A 12 -5.27 9.86 -3.68
C ALA A 12 -5.40 10.76 -2.45
N ALA A 13 -6.37 10.47 -1.58
CA ALA A 13 -6.39 10.98 -0.22
C ALA A 13 -5.47 10.14 0.68
N GLY A 14 -4.25 9.84 0.23
CA GLY A 14 -3.29 8.98 0.91
C GLY A 14 -2.18 9.78 1.56
N ASN A 15 -2.33 10.00 2.87
CA ASN A 15 -1.29 10.34 3.84
C ASN A 15 -0.39 11.56 3.59
N ARG A 16 -0.77 12.70 4.16
CA ARG A 16 0.11 13.87 4.30
C ARG A 16 1.18 13.56 5.36
N PHE A 17 2.38 13.14 4.94
CA PHE A 17 3.64 13.11 5.71
C PHE A 17 3.70 12.17 6.96
N LEU A 18 3.63 10.84 6.81
CA LEU A 18 4.11 9.90 7.84
C LEU A 18 5.21 8.98 7.27
N PRO A 19 6.46 9.46 7.17
CA PRO A 19 7.53 8.76 6.46
C PRO A 19 7.84 7.37 7.03
N HIS A 20 7.56 7.14 8.31
CA HIS A 20 7.71 5.83 8.93
C HIS A 20 6.67 4.81 8.41
N LEU A 21 5.41 5.22 8.28
CA LEU A 21 4.35 4.33 7.78
C LEU A 21 4.53 4.06 6.29
N ASP A 22 4.94 5.07 5.52
CA ASP A 22 5.22 4.90 4.08
C ASP A 22 6.37 3.87 3.86
N GLY A 23 7.37 3.88 4.73
CA GLY A 23 8.45 2.88 4.74
C GLY A 23 7.94 1.47 5.06
N LEU A 24 7.13 1.33 6.12
CA LEU A 24 6.54 0.05 6.51
C LEU A 24 5.59 -0.51 5.43
N GLU A 25 4.79 0.35 4.81
CA GLU A 25 3.91 -0.04 3.71
C GLU A 25 4.73 -0.52 2.50
N SER A 26 5.79 0.21 2.14
CA SER A 26 6.68 -0.17 1.04
C SER A 26 7.35 -1.52 1.28
N GLU A 27 7.84 -1.77 2.49
CA GLU A 27 8.46 -3.04 2.89
C GLU A 27 7.44 -4.19 2.89
N ALA A 28 6.27 -3.98 3.47
CA ALA A 28 5.20 -4.98 3.49
C ALA A 28 4.76 -5.38 2.07
N VAL A 29 4.53 -4.40 1.19
CA VAL A 29 4.18 -4.64 -0.22
C VAL A 29 5.30 -5.37 -0.95
N HIS A 30 6.56 -5.05 -0.67
CA HIS A 30 7.69 -5.73 -1.27
C HIS A 30 7.70 -7.22 -0.92
N ILE A 31 7.57 -7.57 0.36
CA ILE A 31 7.52 -8.96 0.84
C ILE A 31 6.32 -9.71 0.24
N VAL A 32 5.13 -9.11 0.25
CA VAL A 32 3.93 -9.77 -0.31
C VAL A 32 4.06 -10.02 -1.81
N ARG A 33 4.72 -9.11 -2.55
CA ARG A 33 5.00 -9.30 -3.99
C ARG A 33 6.01 -10.40 -4.26
N GLU A 34 7.02 -10.56 -3.40
CA GLU A 34 7.96 -11.68 -3.48
C GLU A 34 7.22 -13.00 -3.30
N VAL A 35 6.43 -13.14 -2.24
CA VAL A 35 5.60 -14.34 -2.00
C VAL A 35 4.62 -14.60 -3.16
N ALA A 36 4.02 -13.55 -3.72
CA ALA A 36 3.13 -13.70 -4.87
C ALA A 36 3.84 -14.13 -6.15
N GLY A 37 5.14 -13.83 -6.29
CA GLY A 37 5.96 -14.22 -7.44
C GLY A 37 6.63 -15.60 -7.29
N GLU A 38 6.89 -16.03 -6.06
CA GLU A 38 7.62 -17.29 -5.78
C GLU A 38 6.71 -18.51 -5.59
N PHE A 39 5.47 -18.31 -5.17
CA PHE A 39 4.55 -19.42 -4.85
C PHE A 39 3.43 -19.52 -5.90
N GLU A 40 3.05 -20.75 -6.27
CA GLU A 40 1.98 -20.99 -7.26
C GLU A 40 0.57 -20.69 -6.72
N ASN A 41 0.35 -20.88 -5.41
CA ASN A 41 -0.95 -20.71 -4.76
C ASN A 41 -0.79 -20.01 -3.39
N PRO A 42 -0.34 -18.74 -3.36
CA PRO A 42 -0.20 -18.00 -2.11
C PRO A 42 -1.57 -17.72 -1.49
N VAL A 43 -1.65 -17.79 -0.15
CA VAL A 43 -2.87 -17.47 0.61
C VAL A 43 -2.55 -16.50 1.74
N ILE A 44 -3.51 -15.64 2.07
CA ILE A 44 -3.45 -14.75 3.23
C ILE A 44 -4.38 -15.31 4.29
N LEU A 45 -3.84 -15.61 5.47
CA LEU A 45 -4.65 -16.05 6.62
C LEU A 45 -5.36 -14.84 7.23
N PHE A 46 -6.68 -14.80 7.09
CA PHE A 46 -7.51 -13.72 7.58
C PHE A 46 -8.30 -14.14 8.82
N SER A 47 -8.03 -13.47 9.95
CA SER A 47 -8.73 -13.72 11.23
C SER A 47 -9.83 -12.72 11.53
N GLY A 48 -9.97 -11.66 10.71
CA GLY A 48 -10.86 -10.53 11.01
C GLY A 48 -10.32 -9.57 12.08
N GLY A 49 -9.09 -9.76 12.57
CA GLY A 49 -8.44 -8.87 13.53
C GLY A 49 -7.79 -7.65 12.88
N LYS A 50 -7.32 -6.70 13.72
CA LYS A 50 -6.71 -5.43 13.29
C LYS A 50 -5.48 -5.62 12.39
N ASP A 51 -4.70 -6.68 12.62
CA ASP A 51 -3.46 -6.89 11.89
C ASP A 51 -3.75 -7.48 10.51
N SER A 52 -4.69 -8.43 10.44
CA SER A 52 -5.11 -9.05 9.18
C SER A 52 -5.95 -8.13 8.29
N ILE A 53 -6.64 -7.12 8.86
CA ILE A 53 -7.38 -6.13 8.06
C ILE A 53 -6.46 -5.03 7.50
N VAL A 54 -5.32 -4.75 8.14
CA VAL A 54 -4.31 -3.82 7.61
C VAL A 54 -3.57 -4.43 6.41
N MET A 55 -3.54 -5.76 6.31
CA MET A 55 -2.87 -6.48 5.23
C MET A 55 -3.72 -6.59 3.93
N LEU A 56 -5.02 -6.29 3.96
CA LEU A 56 -5.98 -6.42 2.84
C LEU A 56 -6.45 -5.05 2.33
#